data_AF-A0A7W0PA96-F1
#
_entry.id   AF-A0A7W0PA96-F1
#
_cell.length_a   1.000
_cell.length_b   1.000
_cell.length_c   1.000
_cell.angle_alpha   90.00
_cell.angle_beta   90.00
_cell.angle_gamma   90.00
#
_symmetry.space_group_name_H-M   'P 1'
#
loop_
_entity.id
_entity.type
_entity.pdbx_description
1 polymer ?
#
loop_
_entity_poly.entity_id
_entity_poly.type
_entity_poly.pdbx_seq_one_letter_code
_entity_poly.pdbx_strand_id
1 'polypeptide(L)' 'IMGPTPVTGFYVDVGWGTYGFKSGPVSGESMAECIATQRTPEIISAFGLARFTDGELVGEKGAAAVGH' A
#
# COMPACT_ATOMS: atom_id res chain seq x y z
N ILE A 1 2.95 0.38 -1.36
CA ILE A 1 3.20 -0.58 -0.26
C ILE A 1 2.59 0.06 0.96
N MET A 2 1.56 -0.57 1.53
CA MET A 2 0.73 0.03 2.56
C MET A 2 0.45 -0.96 3.68
N GLY A 3 0.30 -0.45 4.90
CA GLY A 3 -0.18 -1.22 6.05
C GLY A 3 0.90 -1.50 7.12
N PRO A 4 0.65 -2.47 8.00
CA PRO A 4 1.54 -2.77 9.12
C PRO A 4 2.85 -3.43 8.66
N THR A 5 3.87 -3.30 9.49
CA THR A 5 5.13 -4.02 9.35
C THR A 5 5.28 -5.08 10.45
N PRO A 6 6.31 -5.95 10.39
CA PRO A 6 6.62 -6.86 11.50
C PRO A 6 6.99 -6.13 12.80
N VAL A 7 7.32 -4.83 12.76
CA VAL A 7 7.56 -4.03 13.95
C VAL A 7 6.21 -3.48 14.46
N THR A 8 5.82 -3.88 15.66
CA THR A 8 4.55 -3.48 16.27
C THR A 8 4.41 -1.96 16.35
N GLY A 9 3.27 -1.44 15.90
CA GLY A 9 2.98 0.00 15.87
C GLY A 9 3.68 0.76 14.75
N PHE A 10 4.47 0.09 13.89
CA PHE A 10 5.13 0.72 12.75
C PHE A 10 4.40 0.39 11.45
N TYR A 11 3.93 1.43 10.77
CA TYR A 11 3.13 1.40 9.56
C TYR A 11 3.89 2.08 8.42
N VAL A 12 3.66 1.61 7.19
CA VAL A 12 4.26 2.19 6.00
C VAL A 12 3.20 2.58 4.98
N ASP A 13 3.45 3.70 4.32
CA ASP A 13 2.76 4.13 3.11
C ASP A 13 3.81 4.67 2.14
N VAL A 14 4.38 3.77 1.33
CA VAL A 14 5.58 4.03 0.52
C VAL A 14 5.52 3.32 -0.83
N GLY A 15 6.43 3.68 -1.73
CA GLY A 15 6.59 2.98 -3.02
C GLY A 15 5.50 3.31 -4.05
N TRP A 16 4.84 4.46 -3.91
CA TRP A 16 3.88 4.97 -4.91
C TRP A 16 4.52 5.36 -6.26
N GLY A 17 5.84 5.53 -6.30
CA GLY A 17 6.55 5.98 -7.49
C GLY A 17 5.90 7.25 -8.07
N THR A 18 5.56 7.22 -9.35
CA THR A 18 5.04 8.39 -10.09
C THR A 18 3.56 8.68 -9.83
N TYR A 19 2.78 7.76 -9.27
CA TYR A 19 1.30 7.87 -9.21
C TYR A 19 0.74 8.33 -7.87
N GLY A 20 1.60 8.62 -6.89
CA GLY A 20 1.18 8.95 -5.52
C GLY A 20 0.25 10.16 -5.39
N PHE A 21 0.29 11.11 -6.33
CA PHE A 21 -0.54 12.31 -6.24
C PHE A 21 -2.03 12.01 -6.36
N LYS A 22 -2.44 11.14 -7.30
CA LYS A 22 -3.86 10.80 -7.48
C LYS A 22 -4.39 9.96 -6.31
N SER A 23 -3.54 9.11 -5.75
CA SER A 23 -3.92 8.15 -4.71
C SER A 23 -3.89 8.74 -3.31
N GLY A 24 -3.29 9.92 -3.10
CA GLY A 24 -3.13 10.56 -1.79
C GLY A 24 -4.39 10.55 -0.91
N PRO A 25 -5.57 11.01 -1.38
CA PRO A 25 -6.78 11.06 -0.56
C PRO A 25 -7.20 9.69 -0.03
N VAL A 26 -7.37 8.70 -0.92
CA VAL A 26 -7.81 7.36 -0.53
C VAL A 26 -6.74 6.62 0.29
N SER A 27 -5.46 6.91 0.04
CA SER A 27 -4.35 6.28 0.76
C SER A 27 -4.29 6.76 2.20
N GLY A 28 -4.45 8.08 2.41
CA GLY A 28 -4.50 8.68 3.74
C GLY A 28 -5.69 8.18 4.56
N GLU A 29 -6.89 8.16 3.96
CA GLU A 29 -8.09 7.67 4.63
C GLU A 29 -7.97 6.18 5.02
N SER A 30 -7.50 5.34 4.08
CA SER A 30 -7.34 3.91 4.32
C SER A 30 -6.26 3.62 5.37
N MET A 31 -5.16 4.37 5.37
CA MET A 31 -4.12 4.23 6.41
C MET A 31 -4.62 4.71 7.77
N ALA A 32 -5.43 5.77 7.82
CA ALA A 32 -6.05 6.24 9.06
C ALA A 32 -6.98 5.17 9.66
N GLU A 33 -7.83 4.53 8.84
CA GLU A 33 -8.66 3.40 9.27
C GLU A 33 -7.80 2.22 9.73
N CYS A 34 -6.74 1.89 8.97
CA CYS A 34 -5.83 0.80 9.30
C CYS A 34 -5.21 0.99 10.69
N ILE A 35 -4.76 2.20 11.00
CA ILE A 35 -4.16 2.54 12.29
C ILE A 35 -5.23 2.56 13.39
N ALA A 36 -6.38 3.18 13.15
CA ALA A 36 -7.42 3.31 14.16
C ALA A 36 -8.00 1.94 14.59
N THR A 37 -8.13 1.01 13.63
CA THR A 37 -8.78 -0.28 13.87
C THR A 37 -7.80 -1.44 14.08
N GLN A 38 -6.50 -1.21 13.84
CA GLN A 38 -5.47 -2.26 13.82
C GLN A 38 -5.80 -3.42 12.85
N ARG A 39 -6.59 -3.14 11.81
CA ARG A 39 -6.96 -4.09 10.75
C ARG A 39 -6.72 -3.45 9.40
N THR A 40 -6.15 -4.19 8.46
CA THR A 40 -5.94 -3.70 7.09
C THR A 40 -7.27 -3.61 6.36
N PRO A 41 -7.69 -2.42 5.89
CA PRO A 41 -8.89 -2.27 5.07
C PRO A 41 -8.79 -3.03 3.76
N GLU A 42 -9.92 -3.53 3.27
CA GLU A 42 -9.99 -4.36 2.05
C GLU A 42 -9.37 -3.66 0.84
N ILE A 43 -9.64 -2.36 0.67
CA ILE A 43 -9.16 -1.55 -0.46
C ILE A 43 -7.63 -1.46 -0.55
N ILE A 44 -6.91 -1.63 0.56
CA ILE A 44 -5.44 -1.62 0.57
C ILE A 44 -4.81 -3.00 0.84
N SER A 45 -5.62 -4.06 0.99
CA SER A 45 -5.15 -5.40 1.37
C SER A 45 -4.09 -5.97 0.43
N ALA A 46 -4.23 -5.74 -0.88
CA ALA A 46 -3.29 -6.19 -1.90
C ALA A 46 -1.93 -5.46 -1.88
N PHE A 47 -1.80 -4.34 -1.16
CA PHE A 47 -0.58 -3.53 -1.14
C PHE A 47 0.33 -3.85 0.05
N GLY A 48 0.02 -4.88 0.82
CA GLY A 48 0.79 -5.32 1.99
C GLY A 48 2.25 -5.70 1.67
N LEU A 49 3.11 -5.64 2.68
CA LEU A 49 4.54 -5.95 2.53
C LEU A 49 4.80 -7.42 2.18
N ALA A 50 3.99 -8.34 2.70
CA ALA A 50 4.12 -9.78 2.48
C ALA A 50 3.91 -10.20 1.01
N ARG A 51 3.28 -9.35 0.18
CA ARG A 51 3.04 -9.63 -1.23
C ARG A 51 4.32 -9.94 -2.04
N PHE A 52 5.48 -9.49 -1.57
CA PHE A 52 6.76 -9.78 -2.19
C PHE A 52 7.34 -11.14 -1.78
N THR A 53 7.09 -11.58 -0.54
CA THR A 53 7.52 -12.91 -0.06
C THR A 53 6.58 -14.00 -0.56
N ASP A 54 5.29 -13.68 -0.70
CA ASP A 54 4.24 -14.64 -1.00
C ASP A 54 4.02 -14.81 -2.52
N GLY A 55 4.71 -14.00 -3.33
CA GLY A 55 4.61 -14.02 -4.80
C GLY A 55 3.35 -13.34 -5.35
N GLU A 56 2.54 -12.71 -4.51
CA GLU A 56 1.32 -11.98 -4.87
C GLU A 56 1.59 -10.57 -5.42
N LEU A 57 2.42 -10.49 -6.46
CA LEU A 57 2.80 -9.20 -7.04
C LEU A 57 1.62 -8.54 -7.76
N VAL A 58 1.23 -7.34 -7.33
CA VAL A 58 0.30 -6.48 -8.07
C VAL A 58 0.99 -5.96 -9.33
N GLY A 59 0.44 -6.29 -10.49
CA GLY A 59 0.98 -5.96 -11.81
C GLY A 59 0.78 -4.49 -12.19
N GLU A 60 1.61 -3.60 -11.67
CA GLU A 60 1.51 -2.16 -11.97
C GLU A 60 2.33 -1.72 -13.20
N LYS A 61 3.22 -2.58 -13.73
CA LYS A 61 4.11 -2.22 -14.86
C LYS A 61 3.39 -1.77 -16.13
N GLY A 62 2.14 -2.21 -16.36
CA GLY A 62 1.34 -1.77 -17.51
C GLY A 62 0.47 -0.54 -17.25
N ALA A 63 0.16 -0.25 -15.98
CA ALA A 63 -0.64 0.92 -15.57
C ALA A 63 0.22 2.16 -15.34
N ALA A 64 1.52 1.95 -15.10
CA ALA A 64 2.52 3.00 -15.11
C ALA A 64 2.84 3.43 -16.55
N ALA A 65 2.15 4.45 -17.05
CA ALA A 65 2.50 5.24 -18.24
C ALA A 65 3.82 6.04 -18.08
N VAL A 66 4.87 5.40 -17.56
CA VAL A 66 6.23 5.94 -17.42
C VAL A 66 7.19 4.80 -17.73
N GLY A 67 8.15 5.01 -18.64
CA GLY A 67 9.17 4.01 -18.92
C GLY A 67 10.00 3.73 -17.67
N HIS A 68 10.06 2.47 -17.22
CA HIS A 68 10.91 1.97 -16.15
C HIS A 68 11.51 0.59 -16.48
#